data_AF-A0A2V7S5I8-F1
#
_entry.id   AF-A0A2V7S5I8-F1
#
_cell.length_a   1.000
_cell.length_b   1.000
_cell.length_c   1.000
_cell.angle_alpha   90.00
_cell.angle_beta   90.00
_cell.angle_gamma   90.00
#
_symmetry.space_group_name_H-M   'P 1'
#
loop_
_entity.id
_entity.type
_entity.pdbx_description
1 polymer ?
#
loop_
_entity_poly.entity_id
_entity_poly.type
_entity_poly.pdbx_seq_one_letter_code
_entity_poly.pdbx_strand_id
1 'polypeptide(L)'
;NSSIASVNTSGLVTGVAAGTATITATSESKSGSATITVTLAPVASVTVSLASPSVVVRGTDQATATLKDAAGNVLTGRAVSWSSSNSSIASVNTSGLVTGVAAGSATITATSESKSGSAAITVTASSGGGATFGHVFLVTEENTNYSDSYGSAMSYLTSLANTYGLATQYYAVTHPSIGNYFQLATGQILTNDDNSSTIQTVDNVVRELLKAGKTWKSYAEDLPSVGYTGGDQGNYARKHNVFALLSDVVNDATQVKNLVPFTQFATDLKNGTLPSFSNIVPNLCNDAHDCSLSTADNWLKNNIGPLIASTQFQQDGLLIMMGS
;
A
#
# COMPACT_ATOMS: atom_id res chain seq x y z
N ASN A 1 -22.32 16.77 -50.16
CA ASN A 1 -21.84 16.92 -48.76
C ASN A 1 -20.32 16.71 -48.76
N SER A 2 -19.55 17.80 -48.72
CA SER A 2 -18.07 17.74 -48.83
C SER A 2 -17.38 17.06 -47.66
N SER A 3 -18.07 16.88 -46.52
CA SER A 3 -17.55 16.11 -45.37
C SER A 3 -17.53 14.59 -45.60
N ILE A 4 -18.25 14.09 -46.60
CA ILE A 4 -18.34 12.64 -46.94
C ILE A 4 -17.55 12.34 -48.22
N ALA A 5 -17.68 13.16 -49.25
CA ALA A 5 -16.93 13.03 -50.50
C ALA A 5 -16.72 14.41 -51.14
N SER A 6 -15.54 14.62 -51.73
CA SER A 6 -15.21 15.81 -52.52
C SER A 6 -15.18 15.46 -54.00
N VAL A 7 -15.44 16.45 -54.86
CA VAL A 7 -15.36 16.30 -56.32
C VAL A 7 -14.52 17.44 -56.88
N ASN A 8 -13.57 17.13 -57.77
CA ASN A 8 -12.75 18.15 -58.43
C ASN A 8 -13.40 18.65 -59.73
N THR A 9 -12.77 19.61 -60.42
CA THR A 9 -13.27 20.21 -61.66
C THR A 9 -13.33 19.24 -62.85
N SER A 10 -12.62 18.11 -62.80
CA SER A 10 -12.70 17.05 -63.82
C SER A 10 -13.75 15.99 -63.49
N GLY A 11 -14.51 16.14 -62.41
CA GLY A 11 -15.53 15.17 -61.98
C GLY A 11 -14.97 13.96 -61.22
N LEU A 12 -13.69 13.95 -60.84
CA LEU A 12 -13.12 12.90 -59.98
C LEU A 12 -13.64 13.07 -58.56
N VAL A 13 -14.25 12.01 -58.03
CA VAL A 13 -14.80 11.96 -56.67
C VAL A 13 -13.82 11.25 -55.73
N THR A 14 -13.50 11.88 -54.60
CA THR A 14 -12.66 11.32 -53.53
C THR A 14 -13.49 11.16 -52.26
N GLY A 15 -13.53 9.96 -51.70
CA GLY A 15 -14.17 9.70 -50.39
C GLY A 15 -13.37 10.32 -49.25
N VAL A 16 -14.05 11.00 -48.33
CA VAL A 16 -13.46 11.68 -47.16
C VAL A 16 -13.82 10.95 -45.87
N ALA A 17 -15.10 10.59 -45.69
CA ALA A 17 -15.60 9.85 -44.53
C ALA A 17 -16.73 8.92 -44.96
N ALA A 18 -16.98 7.86 -44.18
CA ALA A 18 -18.06 6.95 -44.50
C ALA A 18 -19.44 7.62 -44.38
N GLY A 19 -20.32 7.31 -45.32
CA GLY A 19 -21.64 7.92 -45.44
C GLY A 19 -22.08 8.00 -46.89
N THR A 20 -23.24 8.61 -47.12
CA THR A 20 -23.76 8.83 -48.47
C THR A 20 -23.67 10.31 -48.84
N ALA A 21 -23.17 10.60 -50.04
CA ALA A 21 -23.13 11.94 -50.61
C ALA A 21 -23.86 11.97 -51.95
N THR A 22 -24.57 13.06 -52.21
CA THR A 22 -25.06 13.39 -53.55
C THR A 22 -24.05 14.30 -54.23
N ILE A 23 -23.62 13.92 -55.42
CA ILE A 23 -22.80 14.73 -56.32
C ILE A 23 -23.74 15.34 -57.35
N THR A 24 -23.69 16.66 -57.51
CA THR A 24 -24.52 17.41 -58.46
C THR A 24 -23.61 18.11 -59.46
N ALA A 25 -23.81 17.84 -60.75
CA ALA A 25 -23.20 18.58 -61.84
C ALA A 25 -24.21 19.59 -62.39
N THR A 26 -23.79 20.83 -62.63
CA THR A 26 -24.61 21.90 -63.21
C THR A 26 -23.97 22.42 -64.50
N SER A 27 -24.80 22.67 -65.51
CA SER A 27 -24.42 23.34 -66.74
C SER A 27 -25.57 24.26 -67.16
N GLU A 28 -25.28 25.56 -67.25
CA GLU A 28 -26.31 26.61 -67.40
C GLU A 28 -27.43 26.44 -66.34
N SER A 29 -28.69 26.30 -66.77
CA SER A 29 -29.85 26.08 -65.91
C SER A 29 -30.20 24.60 -65.68
N LYS A 30 -29.37 23.67 -66.17
CA LYS A 30 -29.61 22.23 -66.06
C LYS A 30 -28.72 21.61 -65.00
N SER A 31 -29.25 20.61 -64.30
CA SER A 31 -28.50 19.83 -63.31
C SER A 31 -28.75 18.34 -63.47
N GLY A 32 -27.75 17.54 -63.12
CA GLY A 32 -27.85 16.10 -62.95
C GLY A 32 -27.18 15.70 -61.64
N SER A 33 -27.70 14.67 -60.98
CA SER A 33 -27.15 14.19 -59.71
C SER A 33 -26.94 12.68 -59.68
N ALA A 34 -25.95 12.26 -58.91
CA ALA A 34 -25.66 10.87 -58.60
C ALA A 34 -25.43 10.74 -57.10
N THR A 35 -25.79 9.59 -56.51
CA THR A 35 -25.46 9.28 -55.12
C THR A 35 -24.23 8.39 -55.09
N ILE A 36 -23.38 8.61 -54.10
CA ILE A 36 -22.21 7.77 -53.80
C ILE A 36 -22.25 7.40 -52.32
N THR A 37 -22.01 6.12 -52.02
CA THR A 37 -21.83 5.64 -50.66
C THR A 37 -20.35 5.33 -50.44
N VAL A 38 -19.76 6.03 -49.48
CA VAL A 38 -18.39 5.80 -49.02
C VAL A 38 -18.45 4.83 -47.83
N THR A 39 -17.72 3.72 -47.91
CA THR A 39 -17.60 2.75 -46.81
C THR A 39 -16.23 2.85 -46.15
N LEU A 40 -16.15 2.56 -44.86
CA LEU A 40 -14.87 2.43 -44.17
C LEU A 40 -14.09 1.21 -44.68
N ALA A 41 -12.77 1.34 -44.88
CA ALA A 41 -11.92 0.20 -45.16
C ALA A 41 -11.93 -0.78 -43.96
N PRO A 42 -12.10 -2.10 -44.15
CA PRO A 42 -12.18 -3.03 -43.02
C PRO A 42 -10.85 -3.10 -42.24
N VAL A 43 -10.93 -3.37 -40.94
CA VAL A 43 -9.72 -3.63 -40.14
C VAL A 43 -9.13 -4.97 -40.56
N ALA A 44 -7.87 -4.96 -41.00
CA ALA A 44 -7.14 -6.16 -41.38
C ALA A 44 -6.24 -6.67 -40.24
N SER A 45 -5.69 -5.77 -39.44
CA SER A 45 -4.83 -6.10 -38.30
C SER A 45 -5.02 -5.14 -37.12
N VAL A 46 -4.78 -5.66 -35.91
CA VAL A 46 -4.72 -4.92 -34.66
C VAL A 46 -3.41 -5.29 -33.97
N THR A 47 -2.62 -4.29 -33.58
CA THR A 47 -1.41 -4.48 -32.77
C THR A 47 -1.56 -3.75 -31.45
N VAL A 48 -1.20 -4.40 -30.34
CA VAL A 48 -1.24 -3.82 -28.99
C VAL A 48 0.18 -3.55 -28.52
N SER A 49 0.41 -2.36 -27.98
CA SER A 49 1.63 -2.00 -27.28
C SER A 49 1.32 -1.52 -25.86
N LEU A 50 2.17 -1.89 -24.93
CA LEU A 50 2.23 -1.36 -23.57
C LEU A 50 3.36 -0.34 -23.49
N ALA A 51 3.27 0.67 -22.63
CA ALA A 51 4.41 1.57 -22.41
C ALA A 51 5.52 0.84 -21.62
N SER A 52 5.14 -0.14 -20.80
CA SER A 52 6.05 -1.04 -20.10
C SER A 52 5.53 -2.49 -20.12
N PRO A 53 6.39 -3.50 -20.31
CA PRO A 53 5.97 -4.91 -20.23
C PRO A 53 5.65 -5.35 -18.78
N SER A 54 5.87 -4.49 -17.78
CA SER A 54 5.61 -4.78 -16.38
C SER A 54 5.11 -3.59 -15.57
N VAL A 55 4.29 -3.85 -14.56
CA VAL A 55 3.84 -2.90 -13.54
C VAL A 55 3.92 -3.53 -12.15
N VAL A 56 4.03 -2.72 -11.11
CA VAL A 56 3.85 -3.20 -9.73
C VAL A 56 2.37 -3.35 -9.39
N VAL A 57 2.02 -4.12 -8.36
CA VAL A 57 0.67 -4.11 -7.76
C VAL A 57 0.24 -2.67 -7.45
N ARG A 58 -0.99 -2.29 -7.84
CA ARG A 58 -1.57 -0.93 -7.85
C ARG A 58 -0.93 0.07 -8.82
N GLY A 59 0.13 -0.31 -9.52
CA GLY A 59 0.67 0.45 -10.65
C GLY A 59 -0.25 0.39 -11.86
N THR A 60 -0.11 1.36 -12.75
CA THR A 60 -0.89 1.46 -13.99
C THR A 60 0.01 1.56 -15.21
N ASP A 61 -0.44 1.03 -16.35
CA ASP A 61 0.17 1.25 -17.66
C ASP A 61 -0.90 1.49 -18.72
N GLN A 62 -0.58 2.26 -19.75
CA GLN A 62 -1.51 2.57 -20.83
C GLN A 62 -1.27 1.65 -22.03
N ALA A 63 -2.22 0.78 -22.31
CA ALA A 63 -2.23 -0.01 -23.54
C ALA A 63 -2.73 0.85 -24.70
N THR A 64 -2.08 0.74 -25.85
CA THR A 64 -2.47 1.40 -27.10
C THR A 64 -2.70 0.36 -28.20
N ALA A 65 -3.79 0.51 -28.95
CA ALA A 65 -4.09 -0.33 -30.11
C ALA A 65 -3.87 0.46 -31.40
N THR A 66 -3.07 -0.09 -32.33
CA THR A 66 -2.93 0.43 -33.69
C THR A 66 -3.65 -0.50 -34.66
N LEU A 67 -4.56 0.05 -35.46
CA LEU A 67 -5.38 -0.69 -36.41
C LEU A 67 -4.94 -0.35 -37.82
N LYS A 68 -4.83 -1.35 -38.70
CA LYS A 68 -4.47 -1.13 -40.11
C LYS A 68 -5.39 -1.87 -41.07
N ASP A 69 -5.61 -1.29 -42.24
CA ASP A 69 -6.26 -1.95 -43.37
C ASP A 69 -5.29 -2.94 -44.07
N ALA A 70 -5.77 -3.63 -45.12
CA ALA A 70 -4.99 -4.61 -45.86
C ALA A 70 -3.82 -4.00 -46.65
N ALA A 71 -3.85 -2.68 -46.91
CA ALA A 71 -2.77 -1.94 -47.56
C ALA A 71 -1.74 -1.39 -46.56
N GLY A 72 -1.97 -1.59 -45.25
CA GLY A 72 -1.08 -1.15 -44.18
C GLY A 72 -1.34 0.28 -43.68
N ASN A 73 -2.39 0.95 -44.15
CA ASN A 73 -2.74 2.30 -43.70
C ASN A 73 -3.34 2.24 -42.29
N VAL A 74 -2.99 3.21 -41.43
CA VAL A 74 -3.55 3.32 -40.08
C VAL A 74 -5.00 3.78 -40.15
N LEU A 75 -5.88 3.08 -39.44
CA LEU A 75 -7.31 3.39 -39.34
C LEU A 75 -7.61 4.10 -38.03
N THR A 76 -8.33 5.22 -38.10
CA THR A 76 -8.82 5.98 -36.95
C THR A 76 -10.35 5.89 -36.83
N GLY A 77 -10.90 6.32 -35.69
CA GLY A 77 -12.35 6.36 -35.46
C GLY A 77 -13.02 4.97 -35.33
N ARG A 78 -12.23 3.91 -35.07
CA ARG A 78 -12.74 2.56 -34.86
C ARG A 78 -12.98 2.29 -33.39
N ALA A 79 -14.06 1.59 -33.09
CA ALA A 79 -14.32 1.07 -31.76
C ALA A 79 -13.29 -0.02 -31.43
N VAL A 80 -12.73 0.06 -30.22
CA VAL A 80 -11.81 -0.93 -29.68
C VAL A 80 -12.38 -1.42 -28.36
N SER A 81 -12.46 -2.74 -28.21
CA SER A 81 -12.82 -3.40 -26.96
C SER A 81 -11.59 -4.01 -26.33
N TRP A 82 -11.47 -3.90 -25.01
CA TRP A 82 -10.33 -4.39 -24.25
C TRP A 82 -10.73 -5.54 -23.34
N SER A 83 -9.84 -6.51 -23.18
CA SER A 83 -9.98 -7.59 -22.21
C SER A 83 -8.64 -8.00 -21.61
N SER A 84 -8.69 -8.61 -20.43
CA SER A 84 -7.54 -9.24 -19.78
C SER A 84 -7.78 -10.74 -19.66
N SER A 85 -6.75 -11.55 -19.88
CA SER A 85 -6.82 -13.00 -19.65
C SER A 85 -6.99 -13.36 -18.17
N ASN A 86 -6.64 -12.46 -17.25
CA ASN A 86 -6.80 -12.66 -15.81
C ASN A 86 -6.96 -11.31 -15.08
N SER A 87 -8.20 -10.92 -14.83
CA SER A 87 -8.53 -9.66 -14.15
C SER A 87 -8.17 -9.64 -12.66
N SER A 88 -7.93 -10.79 -12.02
CA SER A 88 -7.43 -10.82 -10.64
C SER A 88 -5.92 -10.57 -10.55
N ILE A 89 -5.20 -10.60 -11.68
CA ILE A 89 -3.78 -10.24 -11.79
C ILE A 89 -3.63 -8.84 -12.37
N ALA A 90 -4.25 -8.57 -13.53
CA ALA A 90 -4.25 -7.25 -14.15
C ALA A 90 -5.62 -6.95 -14.78
N SER A 91 -6.24 -5.84 -14.40
CA SER A 91 -7.50 -5.37 -15.00
C SER A 91 -7.21 -4.34 -16.10
N VAL A 92 -8.06 -4.24 -17.12
CA VAL A 92 -7.99 -3.19 -18.15
C VAL A 92 -9.37 -2.54 -18.32
N ASN A 93 -9.43 -1.21 -18.42
CA ASN A 93 -10.68 -0.48 -18.61
C ASN A 93 -10.99 -0.23 -20.10
N THR A 94 -12.10 0.47 -20.39
CA THR A 94 -12.54 0.77 -21.76
C THR A 94 -11.62 1.72 -22.52
N SER A 95 -10.78 2.50 -21.84
CA SER A 95 -9.76 3.36 -22.46
C SER A 95 -8.40 2.67 -22.62
N GLY A 96 -8.29 1.38 -22.31
CA GLY A 96 -7.02 0.63 -22.38
C GLY A 96 -6.08 0.88 -21.19
N LEU A 97 -6.53 1.53 -20.11
CA LEU A 97 -5.72 1.68 -18.90
C LEU A 97 -5.68 0.35 -18.16
N VAL A 98 -4.48 -0.20 -18.02
CA VAL A 98 -4.19 -1.45 -17.32
C VAL A 98 -3.80 -1.12 -15.87
N THR A 99 -4.30 -1.88 -14.90
CA THR A 99 -3.99 -1.75 -13.48
C THR A 99 -3.55 -3.10 -12.92
N GLY A 100 -2.41 -3.13 -12.22
CA GLY A 100 -1.92 -4.31 -11.52
C GLY A 100 -2.74 -4.58 -10.26
N VAL A 101 -3.30 -5.79 -10.13
CA VAL A 101 -4.15 -6.21 -9.01
C VAL A 101 -3.38 -7.11 -8.05
N ALA A 102 -2.68 -8.12 -8.57
CA ALA A 102 -1.86 -9.05 -7.79
C ALA A 102 -0.66 -9.53 -8.60
N ALA A 103 0.39 -10.00 -7.93
CA ALA A 103 1.60 -10.47 -8.59
C ALA A 103 1.32 -11.69 -9.49
N GLY A 104 1.82 -11.67 -10.72
CA GLY A 104 1.61 -12.70 -11.72
C GLY A 104 1.72 -12.17 -13.15
N SER A 105 1.24 -12.95 -14.12
CA SER A 105 1.22 -12.52 -15.53
C SER A 105 -0.19 -12.56 -16.09
N ALA A 106 -0.49 -11.62 -16.98
CA ALA A 106 -1.73 -11.56 -17.74
C ALA A 106 -1.44 -11.15 -19.19
N THR A 107 -2.41 -11.34 -20.08
CA THR A 107 -2.38 -10.86 -21.47
C THR A 107 -3.51 -9.87 -21.67
N ILE A 108 -3.17 -8.68 -22.18
CA ILE A 108 -4.13 -7.63 -22.53
C ILE A 108 -4.42 -7.71 -24.01
N THR A 109 -5.70 -7.84 -24.37
CA THR A 109 -6.15 -7.99 -25.75
C THR A 109 -7.03 -6.82 -26.16
N ALA A 110 -6.74 -6.24 -27.33
CA ALA A 110 -7.61 -5.28 -28.00
C ALA A 110 -8.29 -5.97 -29.18
N THR A 111 -9.60 -5.79 -29.32
CA THR A 111 -10.40 -6.31 -30.43
C THR A 111 -11.15 -5.18 -31.11
N SER A 112 -11.04 -5.12 -32.45
CA SER A 112 -11.82 -4.23 -33.30
C SER A 112 -12.34 -5.01 -34.50
N GLU A 113 -13.65 -4.88 -34.77
CA GLU A 113 -14.36 -5.72 -35.73
C GLU A 113 -14.11 -7.21 -35.43
N SER A 114 -13.53 -7.96 -36.37
CA SER A 114 -13.20 -9.39 -36.23
C SER A 114 -11.71 -9.65 -35.98
N LYS A 115 -10.93 -8.60 -35.67
CA LYS A 115 -9.48 -8.68 -35.53
C LYS A 115 -9.06 -8.33 -34.11
N SER A 116 -8.05 -9.04 -33.62
CA SER A 116 -7.50 -8.85 -32.29
C SER A 116 -5.99 -8.79 -32.32
N GLY A 117 -5.42 -8.05 -31.37
CA GLY A 117 -4.00 -8.03 -31.04
C GLY A 117 -3.84 -8.09 -29.53
N SER A 118 -2.67 -8.51 -29.06
CA SER A 118 -2.43 -8.67 -27.63
C SER A 118 -1.00 -8.32 -27.22
N ALA A 119 -0.83 -7.95 -25.95
CA ALA A 119 0.45 -7.75 -25.30
C ALA A 119 0.47 -8.45 -23.93
N ALA A 120 1.58 -9.09 -23.59
CA ALA A 120 1.77 -9.69 -22.28
C ALA A 120 2.18 -8.61 -21.26
N ILE A 121 1.65 -8.71 -20.04
CA ILE A 121 2.04 -7.86 -18.92
C ILE A 121 2.39 -8.72 -17.71
N THR A 122 3.49 -8.37 -17.04
CA THR A 122 3.86 -8.96 -15.75
C THR A 122 3.57 -7.98 -14.64
N VAL A 123 2.73 -8.38 -13.69
CA VAL A 123 2.53 -7.64 -12.44
C VAL A 123 3.53 -8.19 -11.44
N THR A 124 4.51 -7.38 -11.08
CA THR A 124 5.39 -7.73 -9.98
C THR A 124 4.69 -7.42 -8.67
N ALA A 125 5.00 -8.19 -7.63
CA ALA A 125 4.65 -7.76 -6.28
C ALA A 125 5.13 -6.31 -6.13
N SER A 126 4.34 -5.48 -5.44
CA SER A 126 4.93 -4.31 -4.86
C SER A 126 5.97 -4.83 -3.86
N SER A 127 7.21 -5.04 -4.31
CA SER A 127 8.34 -4.80 -3.43
C SER A 127 8.14 -3.35 -3.09
N GLY A 128 7.51 -3.06 -1.96
CA GLY A 128 7.53 -1.72 -1.44
C GLY A 128 8.99 -1.35 -1.49
N GLY A 129 9.36 -0.42 -2.37
CA GLY A 129 10.60 0.33 -2.28
C GLY A 129 10.53 1.23 -1.06
N GLY A 130 9.96 0.75 0.04
CA GLY A 130 10.19 1.27 1.36
C GLY A 130 11.64 0.94 1.68
N ALA A 131 12.30 1.90 2.34
CA ALA A 131 13.60 1.67 2.91
C ALA A 131 13.63 0.31 3.62
N THR A 132 14.67 -0.48 3.35
CA THR A 132 14.95 -1.64 4.19
C THR A 132 15.46 -1.12 5.51
N PHE A 133 14.70 -1.34 6.59
CA PHE A 133 15.11 -0.94 7.92
C PHE A 133 15.91 -2.07 8.58
N GLY A 134 17.08 -1.73 9.12
CA GLY A 134 17.87 -2.65 9.94
C GLY A 134 17.24 -2.85 11.30
N HIS A 135 16.56 -1.82 11.80
CA HIS A 135 15.87 -1.80 13.09
C HIS A 135 14.50 -1.11 12.98
N VAL A 136 13.45 -1.79 13.44
CA VAL A 136 12.10 -1.23 13.58
C VAL A 136 11.73 -1.14 15.05
N PHE A 137 11.26 0.01 15.49
CA PHE A 137 10.84 0.29 16.86
C PHE A 137 9.36 0.66 16.87
N LEU A 138 8.58 -0.04 17.69
CA LEU A 138 7.18 0.24 17.95
C LEU A 138 7.05 0.74 19.38
N VAL A 139 6.62 1.98 19.56
CA VAL A 139 6.23 2.54 20.86
C VAL A 139 4.72 2.73 20.83
N THR A 140 4.02 2.12 21.79
CA THR A 140 2.57 2.25 21.89
C THR A 140 2.24 3.02 23.17
N GLU A 141 1.70 4.21 23.00
CA GLU A 141 1.04 5.01 24.04
C GLU A 141 -0.47 4.70 24.02
N GLU A 142 -1.15 4.80 25.16
CA GLU A 142 -2.55 4.44 25.35
C GLU A 142 -3.52 5.64 25.25
N ASN A 143 -4.70 5.36 24.67
CA ASN A 143 -6.01 6.05 24.72
C ASN A 143 -6.02 7.53 25.12
N THR A 144 -5.57 8.41 24.22
CA THR A 144 -5.79 9.85 24.33
C THR A 144 -6.24 10.42 23.00
N ASN A 145 -7.29 11.26 23.01
CA ASN A 145 -7.75 11.88 21.77
C ASN A 145 -6.63 12.66 21.11
N TYR A 146 -6.54 12.57 19.78
CA TYR A 146 -5.56 13.32 18.99
C TYR A 146 -5.53 14.82 19.33
N SER A 147 -6.69 15.44 19.57
CA SER A 147 -6.79 16.86 19.93
C SER A 147 -6.17 17.21 21.28
N ASP A 148 -6.06 16.24 22.18
CA ASP A 148 -5.57 16.41 23.54
C ASP A 148 -4.05 16.19 23.59
N SER A 149 -3.54 15.22 22.82
CA SER A 149 -2.12 14.90 22.73
C SER A 149 -1.34 15.76 21.73
N TYR A 150 -1.90 16.04 20.55
CA TYR A 150 -1.25 16.82 19.50
C TYR A 150 -1.35 18.33 19.77
N GLY A 151 -0.32 18.89 20.39
CA GLY A 151 -0.27 20.29 20.79
C GLY A 151 0.70 20.54 21.94
N SER A 152 0.36 21.48 22.82
CA SER A 152 1.23 21.87 23.93
C SER A 152 1.28 20.86 25.07
N ALA A 153 0.33 19.94 25.17
CA ALA A 153 0.28 18.93 26.23
C ALA A 153 1.37 17.86 26.10
N MET A 154 1.67 17.45 24.85
CA MET A 154 2.80 16.58 24.51
C MET A 154 3.69 17.28 23.48
N SER A 155 4.36 18.34 23.93
CA SER A 155 5.17 19.22 23.09
C SER A 155 6.32 18.50 22.37
N TYR A 156 6.94 17.50 23.01
CA TYR A 156 8.02 16.73 22.41
C TYR A 156 7.51 15.80 21.31
N LEU A 157 6.47 15.01 21.57
CA LEU A 157 5.82 14.18 20.55
C LEU A 157 5.32 15.02 19.37
N THR A 158 4.70 16.18 19.66
CA THR A 158 4.26 17.14 18.64
C THR A 158 5.43 17.67 17.82
N SER A 159 6.59 17.92 18.43
CA SER A 159 7.78 18.35 17.69
C SER A 159 8.30 17.27 16.73
N LEU A 160 8.24 16.00 17.14
CA LEU A 160 8.61 14.86 16.29
C LEU A 160 7.63 14.73 15.12
N ALA A 161 6.32 14.79 15.38
CA ALA A 161 5.31 14.70 14.34
C ALA A 161 5.38 15.84 13.30
N ASN A 162 5.77 17.05 13.72
CA ASN A 162 6.01 18.17 12.80
C ASN A 162 7.32 18.04 12.00
N THR A 163 8.30 17.28 12.52
CA THR A 163 9.60 17.06 11.87
C THR A 163 9.56 15.88 10.91
N TYR A 164 8.80 14.85 11.24
CA TYR A 164 8.73 13.56 10.55
C TYR A 164 7.34 13.31 9.97
N GLY A 165 7.01 12.04 9.67
CA GLY A 165 5.69 11.67 9.16
C GLY A 165 4.64 11.63 10.27
N LEU A 166 3.45 12.14 9.97
CA LEU A 166 2.26 12.05 10.82
C LEU A 166 1.11 11.39 10.05
N ALA A 167 0.56 10.31 10.58
CA ALA A 167 -0.63 9.66 10.04
C ALA A 167 -1.89 10.22 10.72
N THR A 168 -2.66 11.03 9.98
CA THR A 168 -3.87 11.71 10.52
C THR A 168 -5.17 10.91 10.37
N GLN A 169 -5.11 9.75 9.73
CA GLN A 169 -6.25 8.82 9.53
C GLN A 169 -5.89 7.43 10.05
N TYR A 170 -5.26 7.39 11.22
CA TYR A 170 -4.96 6.18 11.97
C TYR A 170 -5.89 6.14 13.19
N TYR A 171 -6.60 5.03 13.38
CA TYR A 171 -7.65 4.90 14.39
C TYR A 171 -7.47 3.61 15.18
N ALA A 172 -7.77 3.65 16.47
CA ALA A 172 -8.00 2.43 17.25
C ALA A 172 -9.09 1.58 16.57
N VAL A 173 -8.88 0.26 16.54
CA VAL A 173 -9.81 -0.67 15.89
C VAL A 173 -10.88 -1.19 16.86
N THR A 174 -10.65 -1.07 18.16
CA THR A 174 -11.55 -1.57 19.21
C THR A 174 -11.31 -0.90 20.55
N HIS A 175 -12.19 -1.17 21.51
CA HIS A 175 -12.04 -0.82 22.93
C HIS A 175 -12.62 -1.95 23.79
N PRO A 176 -12.03 -2.30 24.96
CA PRO A 176 -10.82 -1.74 25.59
C PRO A 176 -9.51 -2.07 24.85
N SER A 177 -8.39 -1.56 25.36
CA SER A 177 -7.15 -1.37 24.59
C SER A 177 -6.45 -2.66 24.18
N ILE A 178 -6.60 -3.78 24.92
CA ILE A 178 -5.88 -5.04 24.62
C ILE A 178 -6.07 -5.53 23.18
N GLY A 179 -7.25 -5.32 22.61
CA GLY A 179 -7.54 -5.72 21.23
C GLY A 179 -6.73 -4.93 20.19
N ASN A 180 -6.40 -3.66 20.47
CA ASN A 180 -5.53 -2.86 19.61
C ASN A 180 -4.08 -3.37 19.66
N TYR A 181 -3.58 -3.75 20.84
CA TYR A 181 -2.25 -4.36 20.97
C TYR A 181 -2.15 -5.69 20.20
N PHE A 182 -3.19 -6.54 20.27
CA PHE A 182 -3.24 -7.76 19.45
C PHE A 182 -3.33 -7.46 17.95
N GLN A 183 -4.09 -6.43 17.54
CA GLN A 183 -4.14 -6.02 16.15
C GLN A 183 -2.75 -5.64 15.63
N LEU A 184 -1.94 -4.95 16.44
CA LEU A 184 -0.57 -4.57 16.10
C LEU A 184 0.37 -5.78 15.98
N ALA A 185 0.26 -6.73 16.91
CA ALA A 185 1.14 -7.89 16.94
C ALA A 185 0.73 -9.01 15.95
N THR A 186 -0.55 -9.13 15.63
CA THR A 186 -1.13 -10.30 14.93
C THR A 186 -1.99 -9.95 13.72
N GLY A 187 -2.32 -8.68 13.52
CA GLY A 187 -3.25 -8.24 12.47
C GLY A 187 -4.71 -8.58 12.76
N GLN A 188 -5.04 -9.04 13.97
CA GLN A 188 -6.38 -9.48 14.38
C GLN A 188 -6.72 -9.00 15.80
N ILE A 189 -8.01 -8.73 16.05
CA ILE A 189 -8.55 -8.54 17.40
C ILE A 189 -8.86 -9.92 17.99
N LEU A 190 -8.02 -10.43 18.89
CA LEU A 190 -8.18 -11.77 19.49
C LEU A 190 -9.06 -11.75 20.74
N THR A 191 -9.10 -10.64 21.45
CA THR A 191 -9.94 -10.42 22.62
C THR A 191 -10.10 -8.93 22.87
N ASN A 192 -11.19 -8.58 23.57
CA ASN A 192 -11.47 -7.26 24.14
C ASN A 192 -11.63 -7.35 25.68
N ASP A 193 -11.21 -8.46 26.28
CA ASP A 193 -11.14 -8.61 27.73
C ASP A 193 -9.72 -8.30 28.19
N ASP A 194 -9.53 -7.13 28.80
CA ASP A 194 -8.25 -6.65 29.35
C ASP A 194 -7.68 -7.58 30.44
N ASN A 195 -8.51 -8.43 31.05
CA ASN A 195 -8.07 -9.41 32.05
C ASN A 195 -7.65 -10.75 31.43
N SER A 196 -7.80 -10.91 30.12
CA SER A 196 -7.51 -12.17 29.45
C SER A 196 -6.05 -12.58 29.67
N SER A 197 -5.86 -13.80 30.15
CA SER A 197 -4.56 -14.47 30.25
C SER A 197 -4.42 -15.59 29.22
N THR A 198 -5.28 -15.60 28.19
CA THR A 198 -5.32 -16.68 27.21
C THR A 198 -4.09 -16.61 26.31
N ILE A 199 -3.31 -17.69 26.29
CA ILE A 199 -2.19 -17.84 25.36
C ILE A 199 -2.74 -18.09 23.95
N GLN A 200 -2.31 -17.26 23.01
CA GLN A 200 -2.78 -17.24 21.64
C GLN A 200 -1.86 -18.03 20.71
N THR A 201 -2.45 -18.87 19.88
CA THR A 201 -1.74 -19.68 18.87
C THR A 201 -2.22 -19.28 17.48
N VAL A 202 -1.84 -18.07 17.07
CA VAL A 202 -2.18 -17.49 15.76
C VAL A 202 -0.92 -16.99 15.07
N ASP A 203 -1.03 -16.68 13.78
CA ASP A 203 0.06 -16.01 13.07
C ASP A 203 0.31 -14.60 13.60
N ASN A 204 1.58 -14.21 13.68
CA ASN A 204 2.00 -12.99 14.36
C ASN A 204 3.39 -12.53 13.94
N VAL A 205 3.73 -11.29 14.29
CA VAL A 205 4.98 -10.65 13.91
C VAL A 205 6.23 -11.41 14.38
N VAL A 206 6.20 -12.04 15.56
CA VAL A 206 7.34 -12.83 16.07
C VAL A 206 7.61 -14.01 15.15
N ARG A 207 6.57 -14.74 14.74
CA ARG A 207 6.72 -15.90 13.86
C ARG A 207 7.35 -15.51 12.52
N GLU A 208 6.90 -14.41 11.92
CA GLU A 208 7.46 -13.94 10.64
C GLU A 208 8.89 -13.39 10.79
N LEU A 209 9.22 -12.74 11.91
CA LEU A 209 10.59 -12.33 12.22
C LEU A 209 11.54 -13.53 12.32
N LEU A 210 11.14 -14.57 13.05
CA LEU A 210 11.95 -15.78 13.22
C LEU A 210 12.16 -16.53 11.91
N LYS A 211 11.11 -16.66 11.10
CA LYS A 211 11.17 -17.24 9.75
C LYS A 211 12.12 -16.47 8.83
N ALA A 212 12.20 -15.15 8.99
CA ALA A 212 13.13 -14.28 8.26
C ALA A 212 14.54 -14.22 8.87
N GLY A 213 14.82 -14.96 9.96
CA GLY A 213 16.10 -14.94 10.65
C GLY A 213 16.42 -13.60 11.34
N LYS A 214 15.39 -12.84 11.72
CA LYS A 214 15.50 -11.52 12.36
C LYS A 214 15.39 -11.63 13.87
N THR A 215 16.12 -10.78 14.58
CA THR A 215 16.08 -10.71 16.06
C THR A 215 14.97 -9.78 16.51
N TRP A 216 14.43 -10.03 17.70
CA TRP A 216 13.36 -9.20 18.26
C TRP A 216 13.46 -9.13 19.79
N LYS A 217 12.98 -8.04 20.40
CA LYS A 217 12.74 -7.93 21.85
C LYS A 217 11.50 -7.09 22.15
N SER A 218 10.87 -7.37 23.29
CA SER A 218 9.89 -6.48 23.92
C SER A 218 10.51 -5.91 25.20
N TYR A 219 10.73 -4.60 25.19
CA TYR A 219 11.27 -3.83 26.30
C TYR A 219 10.11 -3.20 27.07
N ALA A 220 9.79 -3.73 28.25
CA ALA A 220 8.66 -3.25 29.04
C ALA A 220 9.11 -2.63 30.36
N GLU A 221 8.63 -1.42 30.65
CA GLU A 221 8.87 -0.78 31.94
C GLU A 221 8.25 -1.59 33.07
N ASP A 222 8.95 -1.61 34.21
CA ASP A 222 8.57 -2.35 35.41
C ASP A 222 8.33 -3.86 35.21
N LEU A 223 8.76 -4.44 34.08
CA LEU A 223 8.75 -5.88 33.89
C LEU A 223 9.58 -6.54 35.01
N PRO A 224 9.01 -7.45 35.82
CA PRO A 224 9.67 -7.92 37.04
C PRO A 224 11.01 -8.62 36.81
N SER A 225 11.14 -9.33 35.69
CA SER A 225 12.36 -10.06 35.31
C SER A 225 12.35 -10.41 33.83
N VAL A 226 13.52 -10.76 33.29
CA VAL A 226 13.64 -11.30 31.93
C VAL A 226 12.79 -12.57 31.80
N GLY A 227 11.93 -12.61 30.79
CA GLY A 227 11.02 -13.72 30.53
C GLY A 227 9.80 -13.81 31.44
N TYR A 228 9.46 -12.73 32.15
CA TYR A 228 8.25 -12.69 32.95
C TYR A 228 6.98 -12.76 32.07
N THR A 229 6.13 -13.75 32.31
CA THR A 229 4.84 -13.98 31.62
C THR A 229 3.64 -13.95 32.58
N GLY A 230 3.88 -13.57 33.84
CA GLY A 230 2.83 -13.45 34.87
C GLY A 230 1.89 -12.28 34.62
N GLY A 231 0.94 -12.06 35.53
CA GLY A 231 -0.02 -10.95 35.45
C GLY A 231 0.60 -9.58 35.72
N ASP A 232 -0.26 -8.58 35.86
CA ASP A 232 0.15 -7.22 36.18
C ASP A 232 0.91 -7.17 37.52
N GLN A 233 1.92 -6.29 37.61
CA GLN A 233 2.77 -6.11 38.79
C GLN A 233 3.19 -4.65 38.93
N GLY A 234 2.78 -3.99 40.01
CA GLY A 234 3.04 -2.55 40.16
C GLY A 234 2.44 -1.78 38.99
N ASN A 235 3.26 -1.00 38.27
CA ASN A 235 2.83 -0.28 37.07
C ASN A 235 3.01 -1.08 35.76
N TYR A 236 3.55 -2.31 35.82
CA TYR A 236 3.61 -3.17 34.66
C TYR A 236 2.22 -3.79 34.40
N ALA A 237 1.67 -3.51 33.22
CA ALA A 237 0.42 -4.12 32.74
C ALA A 237 0.72 -5.11 31.61
N ARG A 238 0.41 -6.39 31.81
CA ARG A 238 0.62 -7.44 30.78
C ARG A 238 -0.19 -7.16 29.53
N LYS A 239 -1.38 -6.55 29.65
CA LYS A 239 -2.23 -6.18 28.51
C LYS A 239 -1.53 -5.25 27.50
N HIS A 240 -0.55 -4.44 27.93
CA HIS A 240 0.25 -3.58 27.05
C HIS A 240 1.44 -4.32 26.41
N ASN A 241 1.76 -5.53 26.89
CA ASN A 241 2.81 -6.40 26.37
C ASN A 241 2.24 -7.76 25.91
N VAL A 242 1.34 -7.74 24.91
CA VAL A 242 0.66 -8.94 24.39
C VAL A 242 1.60 -10.01 23.84
N PHE A 243 2.89 -9.70 23.62
CA PHE A 243 3.92 -10.69 23.29
C PHE A 243 4.07 -11.75 24.40
N ALA A 244 3.79 -11.41 25.65
CA ALA A 244 3.71 -12.34 26.78
C ALA A 244 2.48 -13.27 26.75
N LEU A 245 1.62 -13.13 25.73
CA LEU A 245 0.44 -13.97 25.49
C LEU A 245 0.52 -14.73 24.16
N LEU A 246 1.65 -14.68 23.44
CA LEU A 246 1.84 -15.42 22.19
C LEU A 246 2.52 -16.77 22.47
N SER A 247 1.93 -17.86 22.00
CA SER A 247 2.45 -19.22 22.18
C SER A 247 3.89 -19.40 21.67
N ASP A 248 4.25 -18.80 20.54
CA ASP A 248 5.61 -18.83 19.96
C ASP A 248 6.66 -18.18 20.89
N VAL A 249 6.21 -17.32 21.80
CA VAL A 249 7.07 -16.66 22.80
C VAL A 249 7.09 -17.46 24.09
N VAL A 250 5.91 -17.68 24.69
CA VAL A 250 5.84 -18.23 26.06
C VAL A 250 6.22 -19.70 26.16
N ASN A 251 6.05 -20.47 25.08
CA ASN A 251 6.36 -21.90 25.07
C ASN A 251 7.77 -22.21 24.56
N ASP A 252 8.56 -21.19 24.16
CA ASP A 252 9.93 -21.36 23.71
C ASP A 252 10.91 -20.72 24.71
N ALA A 253 11.82 -21.54 25.26
CA ALA A 253 12.76 -21.14 26.30
C ALA A 253 13.78 -20.07 25.85
N THR A 254 13.96 -19.87 24.55
CA THR A 254 14.79 -18.81 23.97
C THR A 254 13.95 -17.56 23.72
N GLN A 255 12.78 -17.70 23.09
CA GLN A 255 11.94 -16.56 22.73
C GLN A 255 11.37 -15.84 23.95
N VAL A 256 11.02 -16.56 25.01
CA VAL A 256 10.54 -15.94 26.25
C VAL A 256 11.57 -14.96 26.83
N LYS A 257 12.88 -15.22 26.65
CA LYS A 257 13.96 -14.33 27.13
C LYS A 257 14.08 -13.02 26.37
N ASN A 258 13.34 -12.85 25.27
CA ASN A 258 13.25 -11.58 24.54
C ASN A 258 12.23 -10.61 25.18
N LEU A 259 11.45 -11.06 26.17
CA LEU A 259 10.72 -10.18 27.08
C LEU A 259 11.69 -9.68 28.14
N VAL A 260 12.04 -8.40 28.11
CA VAL A 260 13.09 -7.83 28.97
C VAL A 260 12.60 -6.57 29.68
N PRO A 261 13.10 -6.30 30.90
CA PRO A 261 12.90 -5.00 31.53
C PRO A 261 13.41 -3.86 30.64
N PHE A 262 12.69 -2.74 30.62
CA PHE A 262 13.03 -1.60 29.77
C PHE A 262 14.44 -1.04 30.01
N THR A 263 15.01 -1.22 31.21
CA THR A 263 16.40 -0.87 31.52
C THR A 263 17.43 -1.54 30.61
N GLN A 264 17.09 -2.69 29.99
CA GLN A 264 17.94 -3.35 28.99
C GLN A 264 18.07 -2.53 27.70
N PHE A 265 17.07 -1.70 27.35
CA PHE A 265 17.06 -0.91 26.12
C PHE A 265 18.26 0.03 26.01
N ALA A 266 18.53 0.79 27.08
CA ALA A 266 19.68 1.70 27.11
C ALA A 266 21.02 0.96 27.02
N THR A 267 21.11 -0.25 27.60
CA THR A 267 22.29 -1.11 27.49
C THR A 267 22.49 -1.60 26.06
N ASP A 268 21.41 -2.08 25.41
CA ASP A 268 21.47 -2.58 24.05
C ASP A 268 21.81 -1.47 23.05
N LEU A 269 21.20 -0.28 23.22
CA LEU A 269 21.49 0.91 22.43
C LEU A 269 22.96 1.32 22.56
N LYS A 270 23.49 1.41 23.79
CA LYS A 270 24.89 1.77 24.03
C LYS A 270 25.87 0.77 23.41
N ASN A 271 25.53 -0.52 23.45
CA ASN A 271 26.40 -1.58 22.95
C ASN A 271 26.24 -1.87 21.46
N GLY A 272 25.32 -1.19 20.75
CA GLY A 272 25.05 -1.45 19.33
C GLY A 272 24.40 -2.81 19.08
N THR A 273 23.61 -3.30 20.04
CA THR A 273 23.03 -4.66 20.05
C THR A 273 21.50 -4.67 20.02
N LEU A 274 20.90 -3.56 19.58
CA LEU A 274 19.45 -3.49 19.36
C LEU A 274 19.01 -4.58 18.37
N PRO A 275 17.82 -5.18 18.56
CA PRO A 275 17.30 -6.22 17.67
C PRO A 275 16.75 -5.61 16.38
N SER A 276 16.48 -6.44 15.37
CA SER A 276 15.80 -5.99 14.15
C SER A 276 14.39 -5.46 14.39
N PHE A 277 13.70 -5.95 15.43
CA PHE A 277 12.39 -5.44 15.85
C PHE A 277 12.34 -5.23 17.37
N SER A 278 11.92 -4.03 17.80
CA SER A 278 11.76 -3.66 19.20
C SER A 278 10.33 -3.23 19.48
N ASN A 279 9.63 -3.95 20.34
CA ASN A 279 8.40 -3.47 20.96
C ASN A 279 8.77 -2.74 22.26
N ILE A 280 8.33 -1.51 22.44
CA ILE A 280 8.61 -0.69 23.62
C ILE A 280 7.28 -0.42 24.32
N VAL A 281 7.22 -0.79 25.60
CA VAL A 281 6.00 -0.76 26.41
C VAL A 281 6.24 0.14 27.63
N PRO A 282 5.75 1.39 27.60
CA PRO A 282 5.71 2.24 28.79
C PRO A 282 4.86 1.60 29.89
N ASN A 283 5.13 1.94 31.14
CA ASN A 283 4.29 1.52 32.25
C ASN A 283 3.00 2.37 32.32
N LEU A 284 2.09 2.00 33.22
CA LEU A 284 0.81 2.71 33.39
C LEU A 284 0.94 4.22 33.63
N CYS A 285 2.05 4.72 34.18
CA CYS A 285 2.20 6.17 34.40
C CYS A 285 2.87 6.91 33.22
N ASN A 286 3.45 6.18 32.28
CA ASN A 286 4.18 6.75 31.14
C ASN A 286 3.50 6.47 29.80
N ASP A 287 2.31 5.85 29.80
CA ASP A 287 1.56 5.46 28.61
C ASP A 287 0.57 6.52 28.11
N ALA A 288 0.63 7.73 28.65
CA ALA A 288 -0.27 8.84 28.33
C ALA A 288 -1.76 8.61 28.69
N HIS A 289 -2.08 7.62 29.54
CA HIS A 289 -3.46 7.35 29.95
C HIS A 289 -3.68 7.48 31.46
N ASP A 290 -2.91 6.78 32.32
CA ASP A 290 -3.21 6.78 33.76
C ASP A 290 -2.58 7.97 34.51
N CYS A 291 -1.56 8.58 33.91
CA CYS A 291 -0.88 9.77 34.43
C CYS A 291 -1.00 10.94 33.44
N SER A 292 -0.42 12.09 33.80
CA SER A 292 -0.51 13.28 32.94
C SER A 292 0.18 13.06 31.58
N LEU A 293 -0.37 13.66 30.51
CA LEU A 293 0.25 13.68 29.19
C LEU A 293 1.69 14.23 29.22
N SER A 294 1.96 15.20 30.09
CA SER A 294 3.31 15.73 30.29
C SER A 294 4.29 14.71 30.89
N THR A 295 3.79 13.74 31.66
CA THR A 295 4.59 12.65 32.21
C THR A 295 5.06 11.74 31.08
N ALA A 296 4.14 11.29 30.24
CA ALA A 296 4.44 10.49 29.05
C ALA A 296 5.32 11.24 28.04
N ASP A 297 5.05 12.51 27.76
CA ASP A 297 5.86 13.32 26.85
C ASP A 297 7.32 13.50 27.33
N ASN A 298 7.50 13.71 28.64
CA ASN A 298 8.84 13.74 29.25
C ASN A 298 9.51 12.37 29.21
N TRP A 299 8.75 11.30 29.40
CA TRP A 299 9.26 9.94 29.29
C TRP A 299 9.76 9.64 27.88
N LEU A 300 8.97 9.93 26.85
CA LEU A 300 9.35 9.81 25.44
C LEU A 300 10.63 10.61 25.15
N LYS A 301 10.69 11.86 25.61
CA LYS A 301 11.86 12.72 25.42
C LYS A 301 13.13 12.12 26.01
N ASN A 302 13.05 11.61 27.24
CA ASN A 302 14.21 11.12 27.96
C ASN A 302 14.67 9.73 27.51
N ASN A 303 13.73 8.88 27.08
CA ASN A 303 14.00 7.47 26.81
C ASN A 303 14.06 7.13 25.32
N ILE A 304 13.26 7.80 24.48
CA ILE A 304 13.24 7.59 23.02
C ILE A 304 14.09 8.63 22.29
N GLY A 305 14.23 9.84 22.83
CA GLY A 305 15.13 10.86 22.28
C GLY A 305 16.57 10.39 22.01
N PRO A 306 17.22 9.66 22.93
CA PRO A 306 18.55 9.10 22.69
C PRO A 306 18.61 8.10 21.52
N LEU A 307 17.54 7.32 21.27
CA LEU A 307 17.46 6.44 20.11
C LEU A 307 17.49 7.25 18.82
N ILE A 308 16.63 8.25 18.70
CA ILE A 308 16.49 9.10 17.49
C ILE A 308 17.82 9.83 17.18
N ALA A 309 18.54 10.25 18.22
CA ALA A 309 19.83 10.90 18.09
C ALA A 309 21.00 9.94 17.79
N SER A 310 20.80 8.63 17.90
CA SER A 310 21.87 7.64 17.72
C SER A 310 22.23 7.41 16.25
N THR A 311 23.51 7.18 15.98
CA THR A 311 24.00 6.87 14.62
C THR A 311 23.46 5.55 14.09
N GLN A 312 23.27 4.54 14.97
CA GLN A 312 22.67 3.26 14.61
C GLN A 312 21.24 3.45 14.08
N PHE A 313 20.42 4.25 14.78
CA PHE A 313 19.07 4.54 14.31
C PHE A 313 19.06 5.38 13.03
N GLN A 314 19.94 6.39 12.92
CA GLN A 314 20.00 7.25 11.73
C GLN A 314 20.48 6.52 10.47
N GLN A 315 21.15 5.36 10.62
CA GLN A 315 21.60 4.56 9.48
C GLN A 315 20.45 3.90 8.74
N ASP A 316 19.59 3.17 9.45
CA ASP A 316 18.51 2.36 8.87
C ASP A 316 17.35 2.08 9.84
N GLY A 317 17.10 2.98 10.80
CA GLY A 317 16.05 2.87 11.79
C GLY A 317 14.68 3.36 11.31
N LEU A 318 13.63 2.65 11.70
CA LEU A 318 12.24 3.12 11.65
C LEU A 318 11.67 3.16 13.06
N LEU A 319 11.18 4.32 13.48
CA LEU A 319 10.41 4.46 14.71
C LEU A 319 8.95 4.75 14.36
N ILE A 320 8.05 3.92 14.88
CA ILE A 320 6.61 4.11 14.81
C ILE A 320 6.14 4.36 16.25
N MET A 321 5.61 5.55 16.49
CA MET A 321 4.92 5.89 17.74
C MET A 321 3.43 5.98 17.45
N MET A 322 2.62 5.35 18.29
CA MET A 322 1.18 5.32 18.14
C MET A 322 0.55 5.74 19.46
N GLY A 323 -0.41 6.66 19.42
CA GLY A 323 -1.41 6.81 20.46
C GLY A 323 -2.68 6.09 20.00
N SER A 324 -3.35 5.40 20.92
CA SER A 324 -4.70 4.89 20.68
C SER A 324 -5.77 5.91 21.04
#